data_AF-A0A5C9ECD3-F1
#
_entry.id   AF-A0A5C9ECD3-F1
#
_cell.length_a   1.000
_cell.length_b   1.000
_cell.length_c   1.000
_cell.angle_alpha   90.00
_cell.angle_beta   90.00
_cell.angle_gamma   90.00
#
_symmetry.space_group_name_H-M   'P 1'
#
loop_
_entity.id
_entity.type
_entity.pdbx_description
1 polymer ?
#
loop_
_entity_poly.entity_id
_entity_poly.type
_entity_poly.pdbx_seq_one_letter_code
_entity_poly.pdbx_strand_id
1 'polypeptide(L)'
;MKKCIPKGEYQQRKGVRSQQVIPTDKIQGFRKFDKVEYRGTVFFIKGRMSTGYAKLMGIDGAEVKLKTMARLAQLKRVNARKSQIVMEIPIHLAPKGASILGRSG
;
A
#
# COMPACT_ATOMS: atom_id res chain seq x y z
N MET A 1 -5.29 -7.30 11.63
CA MET A 1 -4.19 -8.02 10.93
C MET A 1 -2.96 -7.11 10.85
N LYS A 2 -1.75 -7.67 10.95
CA LYS A 2 -0.47 -6.93 10.93
C LYS A 2 0.51 -7.61 9.96
N LYS A 3 1.21 -6.84 9.14
CA LYS A 3 2.29 -7.35 8.27
C LYS A 3 3.54 -6.48 8.38
N CYS A 4 4.71 -7.12 8.41
CA CYS A 4 5.99 -6.44 8.30
C CYS A 4 6.27 -6.08 6.84
N ILE A 5 6.79 -4.89 6.61
CA ILE A 5 7.19 -4.43 5.28
C ILE A 5 8.64 -3.93 5.32
N PRO A 6 9.38 -3.99 4.20
CA PRO A 6 10.70 -3.40 4.12
C PRO A 6 10.70 -1.94 4.58
N LYS A 7 11.83 -1.40 5.05
CA LYS A 7 11.90 0.01 5.49
C LYS A 7 11.88 1.00 4.32
N GLY A 8 12.51 0.62 3.21
CA GLY A 8 12.68 1.48 2.04
C GLY A 8 12.34 0.77 0.73
N GLU A 9 12.61 1.48 -0.36
CA GLU A 9 12.75 0.91 -1.70
C GLU A 9 14.26 0.86 -1.97
N TYR A 10 14.83 -0.33 -2.07
CA TYR A 10 16.28 -0.49 -2.21
C TYR A 10 16.72 -0.46 -3.68
N GLN A 11 15.80 -0.71 -4.60
CA GLN A 11 16.09 -0.64 -6.03
C GLN A 11 16.09 0.81 -6.50
N GLN A 12 17.25 1.32 -6.92
CA GLN A 12 17.42 2.71 -7.37
C GLN A 12 17.42 2.85 -8.89
N ARG A 13 17.69 1.78 -9.64
CA ARG A 13 17.79 1.80 -11.10
C ARG A 13 17.11 0.60 -11.75
N LYS A 14 16.74 0.75 -13.02
CA LYS A 14 16.14 -0.30 -13.86
C LYS A 14 16.71 -0.26 -15.28
N GLY A 15 16.63 -1.39 -15.97
CA GLY A 15 17.05 -1.57 -17.36
C GLY A 15 18.35 -2.37 -17.47
N VAL A 16 18.62 -2.90 -18.68
CA VAL A 16 19.77 -3.77 -18.97
C VAL A 16 21.11 -3.15 -18.54
N ARG A 17 21.23 -1.82 -18.67
CA ARG A 17 22.43 -1.06 -18.32
C ARG A 17 22.14 -0.03 -17.22
N SER A 18 21.11 -0.25 -16.40
CA SER A 18 20.70 0.66 -15.32
C SER A 18 20.39 2.10 -15.76
N GLN A 19 19.92 2.26 -17.00
CA GLN A 19 19.68 3.54 -17.64
C GLN A 19 18.51 4.33 -17.04
N GLN A 20 17.54 3.66 -16.40
CA GLN A 20 16.38 4.33 -15.80
C GLN A 20 16.58 4.49 -14.30
N VAL A 21 16.52 5.72 -13.80
CA VAL A 21 16.52 6.02 -12.36
C VAL A 21 15.10 5.83 -11.81
N ILE A 22 15.00 5.11 -10.71
CA ILE A 22 13.74 4.94 -9.98
C ILE A 22 13.68 6.02 -8.90
N PRO A 23 12.63 6.86 -8.89
CA PRO A 23 12.44 7.83 -7.82
C PRO A 23 12.10 7.11 -6.51
N THR A 24 13.07 7.04 -5.60
CA THR A 24 12.95 6.37 -4.30
C THR A 24 12.19 7.21 -3.27
N ASP A 25 12.10 8.51 -3.51
CA ASP A 25 11.46 9.47 -2.62
C ASP A 25 9.94 9.55 -2.79
N LYS A 26 9.33 10.51 -2.08
CA LYS A 26 7.91 10.82 -2.17
C LYS A 26 7.58 11.28 -3.59
N ILE A 27 6.55 10.70 -4.19
CA ILE A 27 5.96 11.22 -5.44
C ILE A 27 4.65 11.91 -5.07
N GLN A 28 4.55 13.20 -5.39
CA GLN A 28 3.40 14.05 -5.01
C GLN A 28 3.07 13.93 -3.52
N GLY A 29 4.11 13.87 -2.69
CA GLY A 29 3.99 13.73 -1.25
C GLY A 29 3.84 12.30 -0.74
N PHE A 30 3.51 11.30 -1.57
CA PHE A 30 3.19 9.92 -1.14
C PHE A 30 4.34 8.91 -1.27
N ARG A 31 4.39 7.92 -0.37
CA ARG A 31 5.28 6.74 -0.44
C ARG A 31 4.48 5.44 -0.60
N LYS A 32 5.14 4.39 -1.09
CA LYS A 32 4.61 3.02 -1.08
C LYS A 32 4.26 2.61 0.35
N PHE A 33 3.16 1.91 0.51
CA PHE A 33 2.56 1.52 1.78
C PHE A 33 2.04 2.66 2.67
N ASP A 34 1.96 3.89 2.17
CA ASP A 34 1.17 4.92 2.86
C ASP A 34 -0.29 4.46 2.93
N LYS A 35 -0.93 4.71 4.09
CA LYS A 35 -2.34 4.44 4.32
C LYS A 35 -3.12 5.66 3.82
N VAL A 36 -3.99 5.43 2.84
CA VAL A 36 -4.72 6.48 2.14
C VAL A 36 -6.20 6.15 2.09
N GLU A 37 -7.02 7.17 2.11
CA GLU A 37 -8.45 7.06 1.85
C GLU A 37 -8.70 7.45 0.38
N TYR A 38 -9.46 6.60 -0.30
CA TYR A 38 -9.92 6.83 -1.66
C TYR A 38 -11.41 6.48 -1.74
N ARG A 39 -12.23 7.46 -2.13
CA ARG A 39 -13.70 7.31 -2.27
C ARG A 39 -14.37 6.73 -0.99
N GLY A 40 -13.96 7.20 0.18
CA GLY A 40 -14.53 6.77 1.47
C GLY A 40 -14.03 5.41 1.98
N THR A 41 -13.14 4.74 1.25
CA THR A 41 -12.54 3.46 1.68
C THR A 41 -11.05 3.60 1.87
N VAL A 42 -10.51 2.92 2.88
CA VAL A 42 -9.08 2.98 3.22
C VAL A 42 -8.30 1.87 2.51
N PHE A 43 -7.21 2.27 1.87
CA PHE A 43 -6.29 1.41 1.13
C PHE A 43 -4.84 1.70 1.50
N PHE A 44 -3.94 0.86 1.02
CA PHE A 44 -2.50 1.14 1.01
C PHE A 44 -2.02 1.40 -0.42
N ILE A 45 -1.01 2.26 -0.57
CA ILE A 45 -0.37 2.49 -1.88
C ILE A 45 0.52 1.30 -2.23
N LYS A 46 0.20 0.60 -3.34
CA LYS A 46 1.05 -0.47 -3.89
C LYS A 46 2.18 0.08 -4.75
N GLY A 47 1.85 1.05 -5.60
CA GLY A 47 2.76 1.65 -6.56
C GLY A 47 2.33 3.07 -6.89
N ARG A 48 3.30 3.89 -7.29
CA ARG A 48 3.13 5.31 -7.61
C ARG A 48 3.81 5.59 -8.94
N MET A 49 3.13 6.33 -9.80
CA MET A 49 3.66 6.78 -11.07
C MET A 49 4.00 8.27 -11.00
N SER A 50 5.10 8.66 -11.63
CA SER A 50 5.47 10.08 -11.78
C SER A 50 4.38 10.89 -12.51
N THR A 51 3.56 10.24 -13.32
CA THR A 51 2.38 10.82 -14.00
C THR A 51 1.26 11.25 -13.05
N GLY A 52 1.35 10.96 -11.75
CA GLY A 52 0.36 11.39 -10.76
C GLY A 52 -0.73 10.35 -10.47
N TYR A 53 -0.52 9.09 -10.86
CA TYR A 53 -1.43 7.98 -10.59
C TYR A 53 -0.83 7.01 -9.57
N ALA A 54 -1.71 6.26 -8.91
CA ALA A 54 -1.34 5.23 -7.95
C ALA A 54 -2.14 3.95 -8.15
N LYS A 55 -1.47 2.84 -7.87
CA LYS A 55 -2.09 1.53 -7.68
C LYS A 55 -2.35 1.34 -6.19
N LEU A 56 -3.56 0.94 -5.84
CA LEU A 56 -3.97 0.66 -4.47
C LEU A 56 -3.91 -0.84 -4.18
N MET A 57 -3.70 -1.19 -2.92
CA MET A 57 -3.74 -2.57 -2.43
C MET A 57 -4.49 -2.66 -1.11
N GLY A 58 -5.04 -3.84 -0.86
CA GLY A 58 -5.50 -4.24 0.46
C GLY A 58 -4.34 -4.60 1.38
N ILE A 59 -4.64 -4.99 2.63
CA ILE A 59 -3.63 -5.46 3.58
C ILE A 59 -2.89 -6.71 3.09
N ASP A 60 -3.51 -7.49 2.20
CA ASP A 60 -2.93 -8.74 1.73
C ASP A 60 -1.76 -8.57 0.76
N GLY A 61 -1.57 -7.37 0.19
CA GLY A 61 -0.65 -7.18 -0.93
C GLY A 61 -1.33 -7.28 -2.30
N ALA A 62 -2.56 -7.79 -2.32
CA ALA A 62 -3.36 -7.89 -3.53
C ALA A 62 -3.69 -6.49 -4.07
N GLU A 63 -3.46 -6.30 -5.36
CA GLU A 63 -3.82 -5.06 -6.06
C GLU A 63 -5.33 -4.97 -6.18
N VAL A 64 -5.89 -3.80 -5.86
CA VAL A 64 -7.32 -3.54 -6.02
C VAL A 64 -7.57 -3.17 -7.47
N LYS A 65 -8.39 -3.97 -8.17
CA LYS A 65 -8.81 -3.66 -9.55
C LYS A 65 -9.81 -2.50 -9.52
N LEU A 66 -9.30 -1.29 -9.68
CA LEU A 66 -10.13 -0.09 -9.84
C LEU A 66 -10.54 0.06 -11.31
N LYS A 67 -11.78 0.52 -11.55
CA LYS A 67 -12.27 0.84 -12.91
C LYS A 67 -11.41 1.91 -13.60
N THR A 68 -10.88 2.84 -12.81
CA THR A 68 -9.97 3.90 -13.27
C THR A 68 -8.83 4.01 -12.27
N MET A 69 -7.62 4.29 -12.75
CA MET A 69 -6.46 4.47 -11.87
C MET A 69 -6.71 5.62 -10.88
N ALA A 70 -6.35 5.41 -9.61
CA ALA A 70 -6.50 6.44 -8.60
C ALA A 70 -5.49 7.56 -8.86
N ARG A 71 -5.97 8.79 -9.00
CA ARG A 71 -5.10 9.96 -9.10
C ARG A 71 -4.61 10.32 -7.71
N LEU A 72 -3.30 10.55 -7.54
CA LEU A 72 -2.66 10.88 -6.26
C LEU A 72 -3.30 12.10 -5.60
N ALA A 73 -3.71 13.10 -6.39
CA ALA A 73 -4.40 14.29 -5.90
C ALA A 73 -5.78 14.02 -5.26
N GLN A 74 -6.40 12.87 -5.54
CA GLN A 74 -7.68 12.46 -4.95
C GLN A 74 -7.50 11.62 -3.68
N LEU A 75 -6.26 11.21 -3.38
CA LEU A 75 -5.97 10.42 -2.19
C LEU A 75 -5.84 11.35 -0.99
N LYS A 76 -6.50 11.00 0.11
CA LYS A 76 -6.26 11.65 1.41
C LYS A 76 -5.34 10.76 2.22
N ARG A 77 -4.23 11.29 2.72
CA ARG A 77 -3.36 10.53 3.62
C ARG A 77 -4.07 10.35 4.96
N VAL A 78 -4.25 9.11 5.37
CA VAL A 78 -4.70 8.76 6.72
C VAL A 78 -3.49 8.60 7.64
N ASN A 79 -2.46 7.88 7.18
CA ASN A 79 -1.23 7.69 7.94
C ASN A 79 -0.02 7.52 7.02
N ALA A 80 1.12 8.04 7.47
CA ALA A 80 2.40 7.80 6.81
C ALA A 80 2.88 6.35 7.03
N ARG A 81 3.63 5.82 6.05
CA ARG A 81 4.27 4.50 6.13
C ARG A 81 5.07 4.33 7.42
N LYS A 82 4.90 3.18 8.06
CA LYS A 82 5.79 2.62 9.09
C LYS A 82 6.48 1.36 8.55
N SER A 83 7.38 0.73 9.30
CA SER A 83 7.94 -0.60 8.96
C SER A 83 6.92 -1.74 9.06
N GLN A 84 5.68 -1.43 9.46
CA GLN A 84 4.59 -2.36 9.66
C GLN A 84 3.30 -1.73 9.13
N ILE A 85 2.48 -2.52 8.47
CA ILE A 85 1.11 -2.15 8.11
C ILE A 85 0.13 -2.84 9.05
N VAL A 86 -0.87 -2.09 9.51
CA VAL A 86 -1.90 -2.56 10.43
C VAL A 86 -3.25 -2.11 9.90
N MET A 87 -4.20 -3.03 9.87
CA MET A 87 -5.59 -2.75 9.57
C MET A 87 -6.47 -3.55 10.52
N GLU A 88 -7.44 -2.87 11.10
CA GLU A 88 -8.55 -3.48 11.82
C GLU A 88 -9.51 -4.02 10.76
N ILE A 89 -9.69 -5.33 10.77
CA ILE A 89 -10.63 -6.01 9.87
C ILE A 89 -11.71 -6.54 10.79
N PRO A 90 -12.97 -6.18 10.57
CA PRO A 90 -14.04 -6.74 11.38
C PRO A 90 -14.14 -8.24 11.08
N ILE A 91 -14.43 -9.02 12.11
CA ILE A 91 -14.29 -10.49 12.13
C ILE A 91 -15.06 -11.16 10.98
N HIS A 92 -16.18 -10.58 10.56
CA HIS A 92 -17.03 -11.09 9.47
C HIS A 92 -16.42 -10.96 8.06
N LEU A 93 -15.40 -10.11 7.88
CA LEU A 93 -14.69 -9.87 6.61
C LEU A 93 -13.30 -10.53 6.57
N ALA A 94 -12.92 -11.26 7.62
CA ALA A 94 -11.65 -11.97 7.65
C ALA A 94 -11.65 -13.12 6.63
N PRO A 95 -10.54 -13.35 5.89
CA PRO A 95 -10.45 -14.46 4.95
C PRO A 95 -10.69 -15.79 5.68
N LYS A 96 -11.66 -16.58 5.19
CA LYS A 96 -11.99 -17.90 5.72
C LYS A 96 -10.73 -18.77 5.70
N GLY A 97 -10.20 -19.10 6.88
CA GLY A 97 -8.93 -19.83 7.04
C GLY A 97 -7.95 -19.20 8.03
N ALA A 98 -8.17 -17.96 8.49
CA ALA A 98 -7.49 -17.43 9.67
C ALA A 98 -8.07 -18.08 10.93
N SER A 99 -7.59 -19.29 11.27
CA SER A 99 -7.91 -19.96 12.52
C SER A 99 -7.60 -19.02 13.69
N ILE A 100 -8.65 -18.61 14.41
CA ILE A 100 -8.53 -18.05 15.75
C ILE A 100 -7.94 -19.14 16.64
N LEU A 101 -6.61 -19.19 16.78
CA LEU A 101 -6.02 -19.84 17.94
C LEU A 101 -6.60 -19.10 19.16
N GLY A 102 -7.45 -19.81 19.87
CA GLY A 102 -8.21 -19.30 20.99
C GLY A 102 -7.30 -18.59 21.98
N ARG A 103 -7.73 -17.42 22.44
CA ARG A 103 -7.32 -16.96 23.75
C ARG A 103 -7.94 -17.92 24.75
N SER A 104 -7.13 -18.80 25.32
CA SER A 104 -7.44 -19.54 26.54
C SER A 104 -6.46 -19.08 27.62
N GLY A 105 -6.99 -18.62 28.75
CA GLY A 105 -6.26 -18.40 30.01
C GLY A 105 -5.68 -17.02 30.16
#